data_AF-A0A3B9KUF0-F1
#
_entry.id   AF-A0A3B9KUF0-F1
#
_cell.length_a   1.000
_cell.length_b   1.000
_cell.length_c   1.000
_cell.angle_alpha   90.00
_cell.angle_beta   90.00
_cell.angle_gamma   90.00
#
_symmetry.space_group_name_H-M   'P 1'
#
loop_
_entity.id
_entity.type
_entity.pdbx_description
1 polymer ?
#
loop_
_entity_poly.entity_id
_entity_poly.type
_entity_poly.pdbx_seq_one_letter_code
_entity_poly.pdbx_strand_id
1 'polypeptide(L)'
;MSVHKVHYGNVERMSFSKTKEVLDLPYLIELQKSSYKKFLEEGLREIFDEFSPIVQRSTNGAERFVLEFGDYRVEEPHFSARACKSDNLVTYNAPLRVKVRLTIREKGDLIKEDEIFMGDIPLMTETGSFVINGAERVIVSQLVRSPGVYFAKEVDKDGEVTYKCTVIPKNGAWMEFEQDSSGVLYVKVDRKKKVTASLMLRAIGLTEDETLLGIFGDDPILKATIDRDGPEERKDPKKELYRTIKNGEIITDEGVKANIPGIFYDKKRYDISRVGRYKYNKKLSLANRIADKELAEDVADEFGEILAA
;
A
#
# COMPACT_ATOMS: atom_id res chain seq x y z
N MET A 1 31.31 -30.79 35.23
CA MET A 1 30.21 -30.33 34.35
C MET A 1 28.93 -30.44 35.15
N SER A 2 28.15 -29.36 35.30
CA SER A 2 26.87 -29.41 36.02
C SER A 2 25.83 -30.10 35.14
N VAL A 3 25.68 -31.41 35.32
CA VAL A 3 24.64 -32.18 34.67
C VAL A 3 23.41 -32.14 35.56
N HIS A 4 22.25 -31.83 35.00
CA HIS A 4 20.99 -31.79 35.74
C HIS A 4 19.88 -32.48 34.96
N LYS A 5 18.85 -32.92 35.67
CA LYS A 5 17.69 -33.62 35.09
C LYS A 5 16.67 -32.60 34.58
N VAL A 6 16.17 -32.82 33.37
CA VAL A 6 15.10 -32.04 32.74
C VAL A 6 13.98 -32.99 32.31
N HIS A 7 12.74 -32.64 32.65
CA HIS A 7 11.56 -33.42 32.28
C HIS A 7 10.98 -32.94 30.95
N TYR A 8 10.78 -33.87 30.02
CA TYR A 8 10.14 -33.64 28.72
C TYR A 8 8.90 -34.53 28.61
N GLY A 9 7.74 -33.98 28.97
CA GLY A 9 6.50 -34.76 29.07
C GLY A 9 6.66 -35.91 30.08
N ASN A 10 6.59 -37.15 29.59
CA ASN A 10 6.69 -38.35 30.43
C ASN A 10 8.12 -38.91 30.57
N VAL A 11 9.14 -38.24 30.03
CA VAL A 11 10.52 -38.75 29.98
C VAL A 11 11.49 -37.77 30.63
N GLU A 12 12.40 -38.28 31.45
CA GLU A 12 13.49 -37.50 32.05
C GLU A 12 14.77 -37.62 31.20
N ARG A 13 15.45 -36.50 30.96
CA ARG A 13 16.74 -36.45 30.24
C ARG A 13 17.78 -35.69 31.05
N MET A 14 19.04 -36.09 30.92
CA MET A 14 20.18 -35.37 31.50
C MET A 14 20.59 -34.23 30.55
N SER A 15 20.51 -32.99 31.03
CA SER A 15 20.96 -31.80 30.33
C SER A 15 22.33 -31.33 30.83
N PHE A 16 23.17 -30.90 29.90
CA PHE A 16 24.47 -30.26 30.15
C PHE A 16 24.40 -28.73 29.98
N SER A 17 23.20 -28.16 29.81
CA SER A 17 23.03 -26.71 29.65
C SER A 17 23.54 -25.97 30.89
N LYS A 18 24.23 -24.85 30.65
CA LYS A 18 24.77 -23.98 31.71
C LYS A 18 23.93 -22.72 31.92
N THR A 19 23.18 -22.33 30.89
CA THR A 19 22.32 -21.15 30.89
C THR A 19 20.89 -21.59 31.21
N LYS A 20 20.21 -20.83 32.06
CA LYS A 20 18.80 -21.04 32.37
C LYS A 20 17.94 -20.53 31.22
N GLU A 21 16.98 -21.33 30.77
CA GLU A 21 15.93 -20.86 29.87
C GLU A 21 15.03 -19.88 30.64
N VAL A 22 14.94 -18.64 30.15
CA VAL A 22 14.20 -17.55 30.80
C VAL A 22 12.76 -17.48 30.31
N LEU A 23 12.50 -18.03 29.12
CA LEU A 23 11.21 -18.01 28.44
C LEU A 23 10.99 -19.38 27.80
N ASP A 24 9.75 -19.87 27.89
CA ASP A 24 9.33 -21.08 27.20
C ASP A 24 9.21 -20.85 25.69
N LEU A 25 9.23 -21.96 24.94
CA LEU A 25 8.98 -21.91 23.50
C LEU A 25 7.56 -21.42 23.23
N PRO A 26 7.38 -20.41 22.35
CA PRO A 26 6.06 -19.98 21.95
C PRO A 26 5.38 -21.07 21.11
N TYR A 27 4.08 -20.90 20.88
CA TYR A 27 3.35 -21.80 20.02
C TYR A 27 3.79 -21.64 18.56
N LEU A 28 4.51 -22.64 18.04
CA LEU A 28 5.27 -22.50 16.79
C LEU A 28 4.41 -22.26 15.53
N ILE A 29 3.12 -22.60 15.57
CA ILE A 29 2.17 -22.35 14.47
C ILE A 29 1.21 -21.18 14.76
N GLU A 30 1.47 -20.41 15.82
CA GLU A 30 0.68 -19.24 16.22
C GLU A 30 0.57 -18.21 15.11
N LEU A 31 1.65 -17.98 14.36
CA LEU A 31 1.67 -17.00 13.28
C LEU A 31 0.55 -17.27 12.24
N GLN A 32 0.40 -18.53 11.82
CA GLN A 32 -0.62 -18.92 10.84
C GLN A 32 -2.03 -18.75 11.41
N LYS A 33 -2.26 -19.29 12.62
CA LYS A 33 -3.58 -19.28 13.24
C LYS A 33 -4.04 -17.87 13.61
N SER A 34 -3.15 -17.07 14.19
CA SER A 34 -3.44 -15.68 14.55
C SER A 34 -3.69 -14.81 13.31
N SER A 35 -2.91 -14.99 12.23
CA SER A 35 -3.10 -14.25 10.98
C SER A 35 -4.46 -14.56 10.35
N TYR A 36 -4.84 -15.84 10.28
CA TYR A 36 -6.12 -16.23 9.70
C TYR A 36 -7.31 -15.84 10.57
N LYS A 37 -7.18 -15.96 11.91
CA LYS A 37 -8.19 -15.47 12.85
C LYS A 37 -8.44 -13.97 12.67
N LYS A 38 -7.37 -13.15 12.64
CA LYS A 38 -7.49 -11.71 12.38
C LYS A 38 -8.11 -11.39 11.03
N PHE A 39 -7.77 -12.17 10.00
CA PHE A 39 -8.40 -12.00 8.68
C PHE A 39 -9.92 -12.24 8.74
N LEU A 40 -10.38 -13.27 9.45
CA LEU A 40 -11.80 -13.57 9.60
C LEU A 40 -12.55 -12.61 10.52
N GLU A 41 -11.90 -11.98 11.50
CA GLU A 41 -12.55 -11.08 12.48
C GLU A 41 -12.50 -9.61 12.04
N GLU A 42 -11.34 -9.16 11.56
CA GLU A 42 -11.05 -7.75 11.24
C GLU A 42 -10.88 -7.56 9.73
N GLY A 43 -10.12 -8.45 9.07
CA GLY A 43 -9.74 -8.27 7.66
C GLY A 43 -10.92 -8.26 6.69
N LEU A 44 -11.91 -9.14 6.87
CA LEU A 44 -13.12 -9.14 6.04
C LEU A 44 -13.94 -7.84 6.21
N ARG A 45 -14.05 -7.33 7.44
CA ARG A 45 -14.72 -6.05 7.73
C ARG A 45 -14.02 -4.90 7.01
N GLU A 46 -12.69 -4.82 7.15
CA GLU A 46 -11.88 -3.78 6.49
C GLU A 46 -12.07 -3.79 4.97
N ILE A 47 -12.10 -4.98 4.35
CA ILE A 47 -12.33 -5.12 2.91
C ILE A 47 -13.72 -4.63 2.53
N PHE A 48 -14.78 -5.04 3.25
CA PHE A 48 -16.13 -4.56 2.94
C PHE A 48 -16.28 -3.05 3.12
N ASP A 49 -15.63 -2.47 4.13
CA ASP A 49 -15.62 -1.02 4.36
C ASP A 49 -14.84 -0.27 3.26
N GLU A 50 -13.77 -0.85 2.73
CA GLU A 50 -13.00 -0.27 1.62
C GLU A 50 -13.83 -0.15 0.33
N PHE A 51 -14.66 -1.16 0.04
CA PHE A 51 -15.53 -1.15 -1.15
C PHE A 51 -16.86 -0.41 -0.93
N SER A 52 -17.29 -0.21 0.32
CA SER A 52 -18.55 0.45 0.67
C SER A 52 -18.39 1.98 0.80
N PRO A 53 -19.34 2.79 0.31
CA PRO A 53 -20.44 2.42 -0.58
C PRO A 53 -19.98 2.28 -2.04
N ILE A 54 -20.68 1.41 -2.77
CA ILE A 54 -20.64 1.37 -4.23
C ILE A 54 -21.77 2.26 -4.75
N VAL A 55 -21.40 3.33 -5.48
CA VAL A 55 -22.35 4.33 -5.98
C VAL A 55 -22.40 4.28 -7.50
N GLN A 56 -23.59 4.02 -8.04
CA GLN A 56 -23.89 4.24 -9.46
C GLN A 56 -24.45 5.65 -9.65
N ARG A 57 -23.79 6.45 -10.49
CA ARG A 57 -24.27 7.80 -10.87
C ARG A 57 -24.91 7.79 -12.25
N SER A 58 -25.92 8.62 -12.43
CA SER A 58 -26.57 8.90 -13.72
C SER A 58 -25.70 9.84 -14.57
N THR A 59 -26.06 10.03 -15.85
CA THR A 59 -25.39 10.94 -16.79
C THR A 59 -25.40 12.40 -16.35
N ASN A 60 -26.36 12.81 -15.51
CA ASN A 60 -26.42 14.13 -14.91
C ASN A 60 -25.65 14.24 -13.56
N GLY A 61 -24.93 13.19 -13.16
CA GLY A 61 -24.15 13.15 -11.92
C GLY A 61 -24.95 12.76 -10.67
N ALA A 62 -26.27 12.63 -10.75
CA ALA A 62 -27.09 12.24 -9.61
C ALA A 62 -26.85 10.78 -9.20
N GLU A 63 -26.78 10.50 -7.90
CA GLU A 63 -26.63 9.15 -7.36
C GLU A 63 -27.94 8.37 -7.53
N ARG A 64 -27.88 7.26 -8.29
CA ARG A 64 -29.04 6.46 -8.68
C ARG A 64 -29.24 5.28 -7.74
N PHE A 65 -28.16 4.53 -7.53
CA PHE A 65 -28.10 3.35 -6.69
C PHE A 65 -26.90 3.46 -5.76
N VAL A 66 -27.11 3.18 -4.47
CA VAL A 66 -26.05 3.13 -3.46
C VAL A 66 -26.13 1.77 -2.77
N LEU A 67 -25.07 0.97 -2.89
CA LEU A 67 -24.95 -0.33 -2.25
C LEU A 67 -23.95 -0.23 -1.09
N GLU A 68 -24.38 -0.62 0.10
CA GLU A 68 -23.59 -0.64 1.32
C GLU A 68 -23.46 -2.06 1.86
N PHE A 69 -22.26 -2.42 2.33
CA PHE A 69 -21.99 -3.71 2.96
C PHE A 69 -22.09 -3.57 4.48
N GLY A 70 -23.03 -4.29 5.08
CA GLY A 70 -23.25 -4.40 6.53
C GLY A 70 -22.46 -5.56 7.13
N ASP A 71 -23.01 -6.19 8.18
CA ASP A 71 -22.37 -7.32 8.86
C ASP A 71 -22.18 -8.53 7.93
N TYR A 72 -21.20 -9.36 8.27
CA TYR A 72 -21.00 -10.65 7.61
C TYR A 72 -21.00 -11.78 8.64
N ARG A 73 -21.29 -12.99 8.18
CA ARG A 73 -21.13 -14.22 8.96
C ARG A 73 -20.53 -15.32 8.09
N VAL A 74 -19.60 -16.06 8.69
CA VAL A 74 -19.11 -17.33 8.13
C VAL A 74 -19.94 -18.43 8.78
N GLU A 75 -20.65 -19.21 7.97
CA GLU A 75 -21.50 -20.29 8.45
C GLU A 75 -20.65 -21.52 8.85
N GLU A 76 -21.30 -22.59 9.30
CA GLU A 76 -20.59 -23.82 9.62
C GLU A 76 -20.18 -24.58 8.34
N PRO A 77 -19.01 -25.23 8.34
CA PRO A 77 -18.60 -26.05 7.21
C PRO A 77 -19.51 -27.27 7.07
N HIS A 78 -19.84 -27.64 5.84
CA HIS A 78 -20.68 -28.81 5.56
C HIS A 78 -20.06 -30.15 6.02
N PHE A 79 -18.73 -30.23 6.04
CA PHE A 79 -17.98 -31.42 6.42
C PHE A 79 -16.82 -31.07 7.34
N SER A 80 -16.40 -32.03 8.17
CA SER A 80 -15.16 -31.89 8.94
C SER A 80 -13.94 -31.93 8.02
N ALA A 81 -12.83 -31.30 8.44
CA ALA A 81 -11.57 -31.31 7.69
C ALA A 81 -11.08 -32.74 7.35
N ARG A 82 -11.31 -33.71 8.25
CA ARG A 82 -10.97 -35.12 8.04
C ARG A 82 -11.81 -35.77 6.93
N ALA A 83 -13.11 -35.50 6.90
CA ALA A 83 -14.03 -36.00 5.88
C ALA A 83 -13.74 -35.39 4.50
N CYS A 84 -13.41 -34.09 4.46
CA CYS A 84 -12.96 -33.43 3.22
C CYS A 84 -11.72 -34.08 2.62
N LYS A 85 -10.77 -34.53 3.47
CA LYS A 85 -9.51 -35.16 3.05
C LYS A 85 -9.67 -36.62 2.61
N SER A 86 -10.52 -37.40 3.28
CA SER A 86 -10.53 -38.87 3.14
C SER A 86 -11.72 -39.39 2.34
N ASP A 87 -12.91 -38.84 2.58
CA ASP A 87 -14.16 -39.44 2.13
C ASP A 87 -14.70 -38.74 0.88
N ASN A 88 -14.66 -37.39 0.90
CA ASN A 88 -15.31 -36.57 -0.11
C ASN A 88 -14.35 -35.99 -1.15
N LEU A 89 -13.04 -35.90 -0.83
CA LEU A 89 -12.03 -35.25 -1.67
C LEU A 89 -12.40 -33.81 -2.10
N VAL A 90 -13.08 -33.08 -1.22
CA VAL A 90 -13.55 -31.69 -1.43
C VAL A 90 -12.72 -30.68 -0.64
N THR A 91 -12.97 -29.40 -0.87
CA THR A 91 -12.37 -28.30 -0.09
C THR A 91 -13.05 -28.20 1.28
N TYR A 92 -12.28 -27.98 2.34
CA TYR A 92 -12.80 -27.64 3.66
C TYR A 92 -13.09 -26.13 3.70
N ASN A 93 -14.36 -25.77 3.54
CA ASN A 93 -14.82 -24.39 3.44
C ASN A 93 -16.14 -24.19 4.18
N ALA A 94 -16.52 -22.93 4.35
CA ALA A 94 -17.80 -22.52 4.88
C ALA A 94 -18.43 -21.39 4.04
N PRO A 95 -19.77 -21.36 3.92
CA PRO A 95 -20.47 -20.25 3.28
C PRO A 95 -20.22 -18.90 3.97
N LEU A 96 -19.82 -17.88 3.20
CA LEU A 96 -19.75 -16.49 3.65
C LEU A 96 -21.03 -15.75 3.20
N ARG A 97 -21.77 -15.20 4.16
CA ARG A 97 -22.93 -14.36 3.91
C ARG A 97 -22.70 -12.94 4.40
N VAL A 98 -23.21 -11.96 3.66
CA VAL A 98 -23.07 -10.53 3.97
C VAL A 98 -24.42 -9.86 3.87
N LYS A 99 -24.79 -9.08 4.88
CA LYS A 99 -25.95 -8.20 4.84
C LYS A 99 -25.60 -7.02 3.93
N VAL A 100 -26.43 -6.76 2.94
CA VAL A 100 -26.29 -5.63 2.05
C VAL A 100 -27.48 -4.71 2.15
N ARG A 101 -27.25 -3.41 1.99
CA ARG A 101 -28.29 -2.40 1.88
C ARG A 101 -28.19 -1.73 0.51
N LEU A 102 -29.25 -1.82 -0.27
CA LEU A 102 -29.38 -1.13 -1.56
C LEU A 102 -30.38 0.03 -1.41
N THR A 103 -29.89 1.25 -1.59
CA THR A 103 -30.71 2.47 -1.63
C THR A 103 -30.95 2.88 -3.09
N ILE A 104 -32.21 2.94 -3.51
CA ILE A 104 -32.64 3.34 -4.86
C ILE A 104 -33.23 4.76 -4.79
N ARG A 105 -32.44 5.76 -5.18
CA ARG A 105 -32.82 7.17 -5.06
C ARG A 105 -33.80 7.65 -6.12
N GLU A 106 -33.89 6.97 -7.27
CA GLU A 106 -34.84 7.33 -8.34
C GLU A 106 -36.31 7.19 -7.95
N LYS A 107 -36.62 6.41 -6.92
CA LYS A 107 -37.99 6.10 -6.50
C LYS A 107 -38.26 6.51 -5.05
N GLY A 108 -37.78 7.70 -4.66
CA GLY A 108 -38.02 8.25 -3.32
C GLY A 108 -37.28 7.50 -2.21
N ASP A 109 -35.98 7.22 -2.43
CA ASP A 109 -35.09 6.55 -1.47
C ASP A 109 -35.61 5.20 -0.95
N LEU A 110 -35.99 4.31 -1.86
CA LEU A 110 -36.36 2.95 -1.48
C LEU A 110 -35.13 2.19 -0.97
N ILE A 111 -35.19 1.75 0.29
CA ILE A 111 -34.14 0.94 0.92
C ILE A 111 -34.56 -0.52 0.89
N LYS A 112 -33.67 -1.38 0.36
CA LYS A 112 -33.80 -2.84 0.43
C LYS A 112 -32.62 -3.41 1.20
N GLU A 113 -32.91 -4.22 2.20
CA GLU A 113 -31.90 -4.97 2.95
C GLU A 113 -32.08 -6.46 2.68
N ASP A 114 -30.98 -7.15 2.40
CA ASP A 114 -30.98 -8.59 2.17
C ASP A 114 -29.65 -9.20 2.62
N GLU A 115 -29.62 -10.52 2.81
CA GLU A 115 -28.41 -11.26 3.14
C GLU A 115 -27.98 -12.11 1.94
N ILE A 116 -26.86 -11.71 1.33
CA ILE A 116 -26.37 -12.32 0.09
C ILE A 116 -25.27 -13.33 0.43
N PHE A 117 -25.34 -14.49 -0.24
CA PHE A 117 -24.25 -15.45 -0.28
C PHE A 117 -23.12 -14.92 -1.18
N MET A 118 -21.95 -14.66 -0.61
CA MET A 118 -20.79 -14.13 -1.31
C MET A 118 -19.90 -15.22 -1.93
N GLY A 119 -20.06 -16.46 -1.46
CA GLY A 119 -19.22 -17.59 -1.84
C GLY A 119 -18.72 -18.37 -0.63
N ASP A 120 -18.03 -19.47 -0.88
CA ASP A 120 -17.42 -20.27 0.17
C ASP A 120 -15.98 -19.83 0.46
N ILE A 121 -15.64 -19.72 1.74
CA ILE A 121 -14.29 -19.39 2.19
C ILE A 121 -13.59 -20.63 2.74
N PRO A 122 -12.40 -21.01 2.24
CA PRO A 122 -11.63 -22.13 2.80
C PRO A 122 -11.27 -21.85 4.26
N LEU A 123 -11.53 -22.83 5.14
CA LEU A 123 -11.25 -22.74 6.57
C LEU A 123 -9.89 -23.34 6.93
N MET A 124 -9.21 -22.71 7.88
CA MET A 124 -7.96 -23.23 8.43
C MET A 124 -8.25 -24.38 9.41
N THR A 125 -7.52 -25.48 9.28
CA THR A 125 -7.58 -26.63 10.18
C THR A 125 -6.90 -26.32 11.52
N GLU A 126 -7.07 -27.18 12.52
CA GLU A 126 -6.41 -27.03 13.82
C GLU A 126 -4.88 -27.02 13.74
N THR A 127 -4.32 -27.69 12.73
CA THR A 127 -2.87 -27.80 12.46
C THR A 127 -2.31 -26.62 11.68
N GLY A 128 -3.14 -25.64 11.28
CA GLY A 128 -2.71 -24.46 10.53
C GLY A 128 -2.59 -24.67 9.01
N SER A 129 -3.22 -25.72 8.48
CA SER A 129 -3.27 -26.03 7.05
C SER A 129 -4.67 -25.76 6.46
N PHE A 130 -4.81 -25.91 5.15
CA PHE A 130 -6.07 -25.85 4.41
C PHE A 130 -6.26 -27.14 3.63
N VAL A 131 -7.48 -27.66 3.56
CA VAL A 131 -7.81 -28.78 2.67
C VAL A 131 -8.45 -28.21 1.41
N ILE A 132 -7.75 -28.32 0.27
CA ILE A 132 -8.22 -27.84 -1.04
C ILE A 132 -8.35 -29.06 -1.96
N ASN A 133 -9.58 -29.38 -2.36
CA ASN A 133 -9.91 -30.54 -3.19
C ASN A 133 -9.29 -31.84 -2.65
N GLY A 134 -9.49 -32.12 -1.36
CA GLY A 134 -8.95 -33.29 -0.67
C GLY A 134 -7.45 -33.22 -0.32
N ALA A 135 -6.69 -32.28 -0.88
CA ALA A 135 -5.26 -32.14 -0.63
C ALA A 135 -4.97 -31.10 0.46
N GLU A 136 -4.08 -31.44 1.38
CA GLU A 136 -3.63 -30.54 2.44
C GLU A 136 -2.56 -29.57 1.90
N ARG A 137 -2.77 -28.28 2.14
CA ARG A 137 -1.93 -27.18 1.66
C ARG A 137 -1.61 -26.24 2.81
N VAL A 138 -0.45 -25.59 2.74
CA VAL A 138 -0.02 -24.58 3.71
C VAL A 138 0.25 -23.29 2.95
N ILE A 139 -0.28 -22.18 3.46
CA ILE A 139 0.03 -20.85 2.95
C ILE A 139 1.30 -20.37 3.66
N VAL A 140 2.37 -20.16 2.89
CA VAL A 140 3.65 -19.70 3.43
C VAL A 140 3.70 -18.17 3.49
N SER A 141 4.29 -17.64 4.54
CA SER A 141 4.49 -16.19 4.67
C SER A 141 5.48 -15.69 3.63
N GLN A 142 5.08 -14.68 2.87
CA GLN A 142 5.94 -14.02 1.89
C GLN A 142 6.62 -12.81 2.53
N LEU A 143 7.93 -12.67 2.33
CA LEU A 143 8.65 -11.45 2.66
C LEU A 143 8.62 -10.49 1.46
N VAL A 144 7.95 -9.37 1.63
CA VAL A 144 7.85 -8.30 0.62
C VAL A 144 8.39 -6.99 1.16
N ARG A 145 8.84 -6.10 0.27
CA ARG A 145 9.18 -4.73 0.66
C ARG A 145 7.91 -4.04 1.14
N SER A 146 7.97 -3.41 2.30
CA SER A 146 6.84 -2.64 2.80
C SER A 146 6.63 -1.37 1.95
N PRO A 147 5.38 -0.89 1.85
CA PRO A 147 5.12 0.45 1.33
C PRO A 147 5.92 1.52 2.06
N GLY A 148 6.43 2.52 1.34
CA GLY A 148 7.32 3.54 1.89
C GLY A 148 8.19 4.24 0.84
N VAL A 149 9.09 5.11 1.34
CA VAL A 149 10.10 5.80 0.54
C VAL A 149 11.47 5.19 0.79
N TYR A 150 12.17 4.85 -0.28
CA TYR A 150 13.50 4.29 -0.24
C TYR A 150 14.45 5.16 -1.04
N PHE A 151 15.63 5.43 -0.50
CA PHE A 151 16.68 6.14 -1.21
C PHE A 151 17.85 5.20 -1.44
N ALA A 152 18.50 5.33 -2.59
CA ALA A 152 19.73 4.63 -2.90
C ALA A 152 20.75 5.63 -3.46
N LYS A 153 22.01 5.37 -3.13
CA LYS A 153 23.17 6.04 -3.69
C LYS A 153 23.88 5.02 -4.58
N GLU A 154 24.08 5.35 -5.84
CA GLU A 154 24.82 4.53 -6.80
C GLU A 154 26.04 5.31 -7.27
N VAL A 155 27.10 4.58 -7.60
CA VAL A 155 28.30 5.12 -8.22
C VAL A 155 28.35 4.50 -9.60
N ASP A 156 28.37 5.32 -10.64
CA ASP A 156 28.46 4.83 -12.00
C ASP A 156 29.89 4.36 -12.35
N LYS A 157 30.10 3.97 -13.60
CA LYS A 157 31.40 3.46 -14.06
C LYS A 157 32.48 4.55 -14.10
N ASP A 158 32.07 5.80 -14.22
CA ASP A 158 32.94 6.96 -14.34
C ASP A 158 33.28 7.56 -12.96
N GLY A 159 32.65 7.04 -11.90
CA GLY A 159 32.87 7.46 -10.51
C GLY A 159 31.86 8.51 -10.03
N GLU A 160 30.91 8.90 -10.88
CA GLU A 160 29.90 9.88 -10.54
C GLU A 160 28.83 9.28 -9.64
N VAL A 161 28.45 10.06 -8.63
CA VAL A 161 27.46 9.68 -7.64
C VAL A 161 26.08 10.06 -8.14
N THR A 162 25.20 9.08 -8.27
CA THR A 162 23.79 9.29 -8.61
C THR A 162 22.88 8.86 -7.46
N TYR A 163 21.76 9.56 -7.31
CA TYR A 163 20.75 9.24 -6.31
C TYR A 163 19.48 8.70 -6.97
N LYS A 164 18.84 7.75 -6.28
CA LYS A 164 17.52 7.22 -6.64
C LYS A 164 16.58 7.31 -5.46
N CYS A 165 15.31 7.57 -5.74
CA CYS A 165 14.24 7.53 -4.75
C CYS A 165 13.08 6.70 -5.29
N THR A 166 12.65 5.69 -4.54
CA THR A 166 11.50 4.86 -4.89
C THR A 166 10.40 5.02 -3.87
N VAL A 167 9.24 5.43 -4.37
CA VAL A 167 7.96 5.51 -3.66
C VAL A 167 7.15 4.25 -3.99
N ILE A 168 6.94 3.43 -2.97
CA ILE A 168 6.19 2.17 -3.05
C ILE A 168 4.86 2.33 -2.33
N PRO A 169 3.71 2.34 -3.01
CA PRO A 169 2.40 2.23 -2.38
C PRO A 169 2.04 0.77 -2.04
N LYS A 170 0.99 0.57 -1.22
CA LYS A 170 0.33 -0.74 -1.06
C LYS A 170 -0.44 -1.09 -2.34
N ASN A 171 -1.27 -0.15 -2.80
CA ASN A 171 -2.04 -0.22 -4.03
C ASN A 171 -1.80 1.06 -4.85
N GLY A 172 -1.59 0.94 -6.15
CA GLY A 172 -1.42 2.08 -7.05
C GLY A 172 -0.05 2.14 -7.74
N ALA A 173 0.17 3.25 -8.46
CA ALA A 173 1.34 3.45 -9.30
C ALA A 173 2.61 3.67 -8.48
N TRP A 174 3.70 2.98 -8.81
CA TRP A 174 5.01 3.27 -8.21
C TRP A 174 5.56 4.58 -8.78
N MET A 175 6.30 5.34 -7.98
CA MET A 175 7.05 6.50 -8.46
C MET A 175 8.53 6.30 -8.21
N GLU A 176 9.32 6.27 -9.27
CA GLU A 176 10.76 6.01 -9.23
C GLU A 176 11.49 7.22 -9.77
N PHE A 177 12.13 7.98 -8.88
CA PHE A 177 12.99 9.09 -9.24
C PHE A 177 14.42 8.59 -9.43
N GLU A 178 15.06 8.99 -10.52
CA GLU A 178 16.45 8.66 -10.84
C GLU A 178 17.18 9.89 -11.36
N GLN A 179 18.35 10.17 -10.79
CA GLN A 179 19.29 11.14 -11.32
C GLN A 179 20.18 10.46 -12.36
N ASP A 180 20.40 11.12 -13.50
CA ASP A 180 21.38 10.67 -14.49
C ASP A 180 22.76 11.32 -14.29
N SER A 181 23.74 10.90 -15.10
CA SER A 181 25.11 11.42 -15.05
C SER A 181 25.23 12.90 -15.48
N SER A 182 24.20 13.47 -16.10
CA SER A 182 24.15 14.89 -16.47
C SER A 182 23.55 15.75 -15.35
N GLY A 183 23.17 15.14 -14.23
CA GLY A 183 22.51 15.82 -13.12
C GLY A 183 21.02 16.08 -13.36
N VAL A 184 20.40 15.48 -14.38
CA VAL A 184 18.97 15.63 -14.66
C VAL A 184 18.18 14.62 -13.83
N LEU A 185 17.12 15.10 -13.17
CA LEU A 185 16.23 14.27 -12.38
C LEU A 185 15.03 13.80 -13.23
N TYR A 186 14.91 12.48 -13.35
CA TYR A 186 13.80 11.82 -14.03
C TYR A 186 12.86 11.15 -13.04
N VAL A 187 11.61 10.93 -13.46
CA VAL A 187 10.63 10.10 -12.76
C VAL A 187 9.98 9.09 -13.71
N LYS A 188 9.82 7.86 -13.24
CA LYS A 188 9.01 6.81 -13.88
C LYS A 188 7.77 6.58 -13.03
N VAL A 189 6.60 6.68 -13.64
CA VAL A 189 5.32 6.34 -13.02
C VAL A 189 4.91 4.96 -13.49
N ASP A 190 4.69 4.03 -12.56
CA ASP A 190 4.28 2.64 -12.82
C ASP A 190 5.14 1.88 -13.85
N ARG A 191 6.48 2.05 -13.73
CA ARG A 191 7.49 1.44 -14.62
C ARG A 191 7.31 1.79 -16.11
N LYS A 192 6.61 2.89 -16.41
CA LYS A 192 6.49 3.44 -17.76
C LYS A 192 7.76 4.22 -18.15
N LYS A 193 7.73 4.81 -19.35
CA LYS A 193 8.83 5.66 -19.84
C LYS A 193 9.09 6.79 -18.85
N LYS A 194 10.37 7.16 -18.71
CA LYS A 194 10.79 8.24 -17.82
C LYS A 194 10.44 9.60 -18.41
N VAL A 195 10.04 10.53 -17.55
CA VAL A 195 9.86 11.95 -17.84
C VAL A 195 10.71 12.78 -16.88
N THR A 196 10.96 14.05 -17.17
CA THR A 196 11.61 14.95 -16.22
C THR A 196 10.76 15.11 -14.95
N ALA A 197 11.41 15.26 -13.80
CA ALA A 197 10.69 15.48 -12.55
C ALA A 197 9.93 16.81 -12.56
N SER A 198 10.46 17.84 -13.22
CA SER A 198 9.79 19.12 -13.46
C SER A 198 8.48 18.96 -14.23
N LEU A 199 8.43 18.14 -15.29
CA LEU A 199 7.16 17.86 -16.01
C LEU A 199 6.10 17.32 -15.06
N MET A 200 6.46 16.36 -14.20
CA MET A 200 5.53 15.82 -13.21
C MET A 200 5.07 16.88 -12.22
N LEU A 201 5.98 17.71 -11.70
CA LEU A 201 5.66 18.81 -10.78
C LEU A 201 4.69 19.83 -11.43
N ARG A 202 4.91 20.16 -12.71
CA ARG A 202 3.97 21.00 -13.49
C ARG A 202 2.62 20.32 -13.67
N ALA A 203 2.60 19.02 -13.96
CA ALA A 203 1.36 18.27 -14.16
C ALA A 203 0.50 18.21 -12.88
N ILE A 204 1.11 18.24 -11.69
CA ILE A 204 0.38 18.28 -10.41
C ILE A 204 -0.02 19.70 -9.98
N GLY A 205 0.51 20.75 -10.61
CA GLY A 205 0.05 22.13 -10.42
C GLY A 205 1.15 23.19 -10.24
N LEU A 206 2.43 22.82 -10.22
CA LEU A 206 3.55 23.77 -10.10
C LEU A 206 4.01 24.21 -11.49
N THR A 207 3.22 25.06 -12.16
CA THR A 207 3.35 25.28 -13.61
C THR A 207 4.54 26.14 -14.01
N GLU A 208 4.94 27.13 -13.21
CA GLU A 208 5.96 28.12 -13.55
C GLU A 208 7.34 27.77 -12.99
N ASP A 209 8.40 28.09 -13.74
CA ASP A 209 9.80 27.85 -13.35
C ASP A 209 10.16 28.61 -12.07
N GLU A 210 9.70 29.87 -11.98
CA GLU A 210 9.88 30.72 -10.79
C GLU A 210 9.24 30.10 -9.54
N THR A 211 8.09 29.43 -9.69
CA THR A 211 7.43 28.75 -8.57
C THR A 211 8.23 27.54 -8.11
N LEU A 212 8.78 26.76 -9.05
CA LEU A 212 9.64 25.63 -8.72
C LEU A 212 10.90 26.09 -7.99
N LEU A 213 11.59 27.11 -8.52
CA LEU A 213 12.79 27.67 -7.90
C LEU A 213 12.50 28.31 -6.55
N GLY A 214 11.34 28.96 -6.37
CA GLY A 214 10.92 29.52 -5.09
C GLY A 214 10.66 28.46 -4.02
N ILE A 215 10.11 27.30 -4.39
CA ILE A 215 9.79 26.21 -3.45
C ILE A 215 11.03 25.39 -3.07
N PHE A 216 11.84 25.04 -4.07
CA PHE A 216 12.95 24.09 -3.90
C PHE A 216 14.31 24.77 -3.75
N GLY A 217 14.39 26.08 -3.99
CA GLY A 217 15.62 26.86 -3.93
C GLY A 217 16.46 26.80 -5.22
N ASP A 218 17.61 27.47 -5.17
CA ASP A 218 18.58 27.45 -6.26
C ASP A 218 19.43 26.17 -6.21
N ASP A 219 18.85 25.07 -6.69
CA ASP A 219 19.49 23.76 -6.76
C ASP A 219 19.95 23.43 -8.21
N PRO A 220 21.22 23.01 -8.42
CA PRO A 220 21.74 22.69 -9.76
C PRO A 220 21.00 21.54 -10.46
N ILE A 221 20.52 20.53 -9.72
CA ILE A 221 19.78 19.40 -10.28
C ILE A 221 18.43 19.90 -10.80
N LEU A 222 17.75 20.77 -10.03
CA LEU A 222 16.49 21.36 -10.46
C LEU A 222 16.66 22.21 -11.73
N LYS A 223 17.68 23.07 -11.79
CA LYS A 223 17.97 23.88 -12.98
C LYS A 223 18.22 23.03 -14.21
N ALA A 224 19.12 22.04 -14.12
CA ALA A 224 19.40 21.12 -15.22
C ALA A 224 18.14 20.35 -15.67
N THR A 225 17.24 20.03 -14.74
CA THR A 225 15.98 19.35 -15.03
C THR A 225 14.98 20.27 -15.75
N ILE A 226 14.84 21.53 -15.32
CA ILE A 226 13.99 22.53 -15.98
C ILE A 226 14.52 22.85 -17.39
N ASP A 227 15.84 23.00 -17.56
CA ASP A 227 16.45 23.28 -18.85
C ASP A 227 16.25 22.15 -19.86
N ARG A 228 16.09 20.92 -19.36
CA ARG A 228 15.79 19.75 -20.19
C ARG A 228 14.35 19.74 -20.70
N ASP A 229 13.43 20.45 -20.06
CA ASP A 229 12.02 20.50 -20.48
C ASP A 229 11.89 21.16 -21.86
N GLY A 230 11.17 20.51 -22.76
CA GLY A 230 10.77 21.03 -24.06
C GLY A 230 9.54 21.96 -24.02
N PRO A 231 9.18 22.57 -25.16
CA PRO A 231 8.05 23.52 -25.23
C PRO A 231 6.69 22.90 -24.87
N GLU A 232 6.43 21.67 -25.31
CA GLU A 232 5.15 20.97 -25.05
C GLU A 232 5.00 20.57 -23.58
N GLU A 233 6.10 20.25 -22.91
CA GLU A 233 6.15 19.92 -21.48
C GLU A 233 5.82 21.13 -20.61
N ARG A 234 6.17 22.33 -21.07
CA ARG A 234 5.77 23.60 -20.42
C ARG A 234 4.33 23.99 -20.77
N LYS A 235 3.89 23.77 -22.01
CA LYS A 235 2.58 24.22 -22.51
C LYS A 235 1.41 23.37 -22.00
N ASP A 236 1.53 22.04 -22.02
CA ASP A 236 0.49 21.13 -21.56
C ASP A 236 1.07 19.94 -20.77
N PRO A 237 1.58 20.20 -19.56
CA PRO A 237 2.32 19.21 -18.77
C PRO A 237 1.46 17.98 -18.40
N LYS A 238 0.16 18.19 -18.16
CA LYS A 238 -0.77 17.11 -17.80
C LYS A 238 -0.96 16.14 -18.96
N LYS A 239 -1.11 16.66 -20.18
CA LYS A 239 -1.29 15.85 -21.38
C LYS A 239 -0.02 15.09 -21.73
N GLU A 240 1.15 15.70 -21.58
CA GLU A 240 2.43 15.02 -21.84
C GLU A 240 2.73 13.92 -20.81
N LEU A 241 2.47 14.18 -19.52
CA LEU A 241 2.59 13.14 -18.50
C LEU A 241 1.62 11.98 -18.79
N TYR A 242 0.36 12.29 -19.11
CA TYR A 242 -0.65 11.26 -19.42
C TYR A 242 -0.28 10.46 -20.68
N ARG A 243 0.23 11.13 -21.72
CA ARG A 243 0.76 10.51 -22.95
C ARG A 243 1.82 9.46 -22.66
N THR A 244 2.74 9.82 -21.76
CA THR A 244 3.86 8.95 -21.43
C THR A 244 3.41 7.72 -20.64
N ILE A 245 2.42 7.88 -19.75
CA ILE A 245 1.86 6.78 -18.95
C ILE A 245 1.04 5.80 -19.80
N LYS A 246 0.22 6.32 -20.73
CA LYS A 246 -0.78 5.54 -21.49
C LYS A 246 -0.37 5.05 -22.88
N ASN A 247 0.88 5.29 -23.28
CA ASN A 247 1.55 4.84 -24.52
C ASN A 247 0.63 4.15 -25.57
N GLY A 248 0.08 4.93 -26.50
CA GLY A 248 -0.68 4.43 -27.66
C GLY A 248 -2.20 4.63 -27.61
N GLU A 249 -2.78 5.08 -26.48
CA GLU A 249 -4.18 5.49 -26.42
C GLU A 249 -4.39 6.89 -27.06
N ILE A 250 -5.57 7.11 -27.66
CA ILE A 250 -5.98 8.46 -28.11
C ILE A 250 -6.20 9.32 -26.87
N ILE A 251 -5.46 10.42 -26.78
CA ILE A 251 -5.50 11.31 -25.62
C ILE A 251 -6.55 12.39 -25.85
N THR A 252 -7.63 12.31 -25.09
CA THR A 252 -8.64 13.37 -25.01
C THR A 252 -8.43 14.20 -23.75
N ASP A 253 -8.75 15.48 -23.82
CA ASP A 253 -8.58 16.38 -22.67
C ASP A 253 -9.49 15.98 -21.49
N GLU A 254 -10.66 15.42 -21.78
CA GLU A 254 -11.54 14.80 -20.78
C GLU A 254 -10.86 13.60 -20.09
N GLY A 255 -10.20 12.73 -20.88
CA GLY A 255 -9.47 11.58 -20.36
C GLY A 255 -8.32 12.00 -19.44
N VAL A 256 -7.56 13.03 -19.81
CA VAL A 256 -6.47 13.58 -18.98
C VAL A 256 -7.02 14.11 -17.65
N LYS A 257 -8.08 14.93 -17.70
CA LYS A 257 -8.71 15.53 -16.52
C LYS A 257 -9.28 14.48 -15.56
N ALA A 258 -9.86 13.40 -16.09
CA ALA A 258 -10.44 12.34 -15.27
C ALA A 258 -9.37 11.39 -14.68
N ASN A 259 -8.34 11.03 -15.44
CA ASN A 259 -7.44 9.94 -15.06
C ASN A 259 -6.23 10.39 -14.24
N ILE A 260 -5.64 11.57 -14.51
CA ILE A 260 -4.46 12.04 -13.75
C ILE A 260 -4.75 12.13 -12.25
N PRO A 261 -5.86 12.75 -11.78
CA PRO A 261 -6.21 12.73 -10.37
C PRO A 261 -6.42 11.31 -9.84
N GLY A 262 -6.97 10.42 -10.67
CA GLY A 262 -7.13 9.01 -10.36
C GLY A 262 -5.83 8.24 -10.11
N ILE A 263 -4.71 8.69 -10.66
CA ILE A 263 -3.40 8.04 -10.48
C ILE A 263 -2.77 8.41 -9.13
N PHE A 264 -2.92 9.67 -8.70
CA PHE A 264 -2.18 10.21 -7.56
C PHE A 264 -3.02 10.50 -6.32
N TYR A 265 -4.31 10.81 -6.48
CA TYR A 265 -5.14 11.38 -5.40
C TYR A 265 -6.41 10.58 -5.10
N ASP A 266 -6.82 9.67 -5.97
CA ASP A 266 -7.97 8.80 -5.71
C ASP A 266 -7.60 7.72 -4.70
N LYS A 267 -8.19 7.80 -3.50
CA LYS A 267 -7.96 6.86 -2.39
C LYS A 267 -8.31 5.41 -2.74
N LYS A 268 -9.24 5.18 -3.69
CA LYS A 268 -9.61 3.83 -4.14
C LYS A 268 -8.57 3.23 -5.09
N ARG A 269 -7.78 4.08 -5.77
CA ARG A 269 -6.75 3.66 -6.74
C ARG A 269 -5.33 3.74 -6.17
N TYR A 270 -5.12 4.59 -5.18
CA TYR A 270 -3.81 4.83 -4.57
C TYR A 270 -3.91 4.79 -3.03
N ASP A 271 -3.30 3.76 -2.44
CA ASP A 271 -3.22 3.55 -0.99
C ASP A 271 -1.79 3.20 -0.58
N ILE A 272 -1.28 3.88 0.45
CA ILE A 272 0.03 3.60 1.04
C ILE A 272 -0.06 2.71 2.29
N SER A 273 -1.27 2.35 2.73
CA SER A 273 -1.58 1.65 3.98
C SER A 273 -1.17 2.40 5.25
N ARG A 274 -1.72 1.98 6.39
CA ARG A 274 -1.33 2.51 7.72
C ARG A 274 0.18 2.34 7.99
N VAL A 275 0.72 1.16 7.67
CA VAL A 275 2.16 0.86 7.87
C VAL A 275 3.02 1.73 6.96
N GLY A 276 2.63 1.90 5.70
CA GLY A 276 3.36 2.76 4.78
C GLY A 276 3.30 4.22 5.19
N ARG A 277 2.15 4.74 5.66
CA ARG A 277 2.05 6.10 6.19
C ARG A 277 2.99 6.32 7.38
N TYR A 278 3.04 5.36 8.30
CA TYR A 278 4.00 5.40 9.41
C TYR A 278 5.45 5.45 8.91
N LYS A 279 5.82 4.60 7.94
CA LYS A 279 7.17 4.59 7.36
C LYS A 279 7.50 5.89 6.61
N TYR A 280 6.54 6.45 5.88
CA TYR A 280 6.64 7.74 5.21
C TYR A 280 6.95 8.86 6.19
N ASN A 281 6.10 9.02 7.21
CA ASN A 281 6.24 10.09 8.20
C ASN A 281 7.58 9.99 8.93
N LYS A 282 8.01 8.77 9.28
CA LYS A 282 9.31 8.56 9.91
C LYS A 282 10.47 8.90 8.98
N LYS A 283 10.39 8.48 7.71
CA LYS A 283 11.47 8.65 6.73
C LYS A 283 11.62 10.10 6.27
N LEU A 284 10.51 10.82 6.10
CA LEU A 284 10.47 12.22 5.63
C LEU A 284 10.38 13.23 6.77
N SER A 285 10.50 12.78 8.03
CA SER A 285 10.46 13.66 9.21
C SER A 285 11.51 14.76 9.09
N LEU A 286 11.06 16.01 9.31
CA LEU A 286 11.94 17.18 9.30
C LEU A 286 13.03 17.08 10.37
N ALA A 287 12.70 16.56 11.55
CA ALA A 287 13.65 16.38 12.66
C ALA A 287 14.90 15.61 12.23
N ASN A 288 14.76 14.56 11.42
CA ASN A 288 15.89 13.78 10.92
C ASN A 288 16.72 14.52 9.86
N ARG A 289 16.14 15.53 9.19
CA ARG A 289 16.79 16.30 8.11
C ARG A 289 17.58 17.50 8.65
N ILE A 290 17.10 18.10 9.72
CA ILE A 290 17.69 19.28 10.35
C ILE A 290 18.67 18.93 11.49
N ALA A 291 18.72 17.65 11.90
CA ALA A 291 19.70 17.19 12.88
C ALA A 291 21.13 17.49 12.40
N ASP A 292 21.95 18.02 13.31
CA ASP A 292 23.34 18.42 13.06
C ASP A 292 23.49 19.45 11.91
N LYS A 293 22.48 20.30 11.71
CA LYS A 293 22.53 21.45 10.80
C LYS A 293 22.47 22.76 11.57
N GLU A 294 23.17 23.75 11.05
CA GLU A 294 23.07 25.14 11.51
C GLU A 294 21.80 25.76 10.92
N LEU A 295 21.13 26.58 11.72
CA LEU A 295 19.97 27.34 11.27
C LEU A 295 20.41 28.42 10.28
N ALA A 296 19.69 28.54 9.17
CA ALA A 296 19.91 29.61 8.21
C ALA A 296 19.29 30.93 8.67
N GLU A 297 18.22 30.84 9.47
CA GLU A 297 17.44 31.94 10.02
C GLU A 297 16.86 31.52 11.38
N ASP A 298 16.59 32.51 12.23
CA ASP A 298 15.96 32.30 13.53
C ASP A 298 14.58 31.66 13.34
N VAL A 299 14.30 30.59 14.09
CA VAL A 299 13.01 29.94 14.09
C VAL A 299 12.12 30.64 15.09
N ALA A 300 11.11 31.37 14.61
CA ALA A 300 10.11 32.00 15.46
C ALA A 300 8.78 31.22 15.48
N ASP A 301 8.05 31.32 16.57
CA ASP A 301 6.66 30.85 16.64
C ASP A 301 5.68 31.80 15.92
N GLU A 302 4.39 31.48 15.94
CA GLU A 302 3.33 32.29 15.31
C GLU A 302 3.21 33.71 15.91
N PHE A 303 3.80 33.95 17.09
CA PHE A 303 3.78 35.22 17.82
C PHE A 303 5.10 35.99 17.71
N GLY A 304 6.08 35.44 16.98
CA GLY A 304 7.40 36.05 16.79
C GLY A 304 8.41 35.76 17.91
N GLU A 305 8.11 34.81 18.82
CA GLU A 305 9.05 34.37 19.84
C GLU A 305 10.08 33.41 19.23
N ILE A 306 11.37 33.73 19.38
CA ILE A 306 12.46 32.90 18.84
C ILE A 306 12.58 31.61 19.66
N LEU A 307 12.27 30.50 19.01
CA LEU A 307 12.37 29.14 19.55
C LEU A 307 13.78 28.54 19.40
N ALA A 308 14.52 28.96 18.37
CA ALA A 308 15.90 28.56 18.13
C ALA A 308 16.61 29.59 17.23
N ALA A 309 17.89 29.86 17.50
CA ALA A 309 18.77 30.76 16.75
C ALA A 309 20.16 30.14 16.62
#